data_AF-A0A943RZL5-F1
#
_entry.id   AF-A0A943RZL5-F1
#
_cell.length_a   1.000
_cell.length_b   1.000
_cell.length_c   1.000
_cell.angle_alpha   90.00
_cell.angle_beta   90.00
_cell.angle_gamma   90.00
#
_symmetry.space_group_name_H-M   'P 1'
#
loop_
_entity.id
_entity.type
_entity.pdbx_description
1 polymer ?
#
loop_
_entity_poly.entity_id
_entity_poly.type
_entity_poly.pdbx_seq_one_letter_code
_entity_poly.pdbx_strand_id
1 'polypeptide(L)'
;MKNSKDQPPDIPTAFTADLYIINGEREYEAKYDQTSLTEAQLEFTSPATVRGLKVKLSGSTCTFSYGNLTFSADLSSLPQSGVGELITKTLKTSSDTANTQTVHMGDAWETKGTVSGVDFALRRGDNGLPQSLEIPKALLTAEFRNVSPK
;
A
#
# COMPACT_ATOMS: atom_id res chain seq x y z
N MET A 1 -2.28 1.21 -35.22
CA MET A 1 -2.75 0.44 -34.05
C MET A 1 -1.65 0.50 -33.01
N LYS A 2 -1.85 1.19 -31.88
CA LYS A 2 -0.87 1.19 -30.78
C LYS A 2 -0.95 -0.18 -30.10
N ASN A 3 0.17 -0.89 -30.01
CA ASN A 3 0.25 -2.16 -29.30
C ASN A 3 -0.13 -1.92 -27.83
N SER A 4 -1.12 -2.65 -27.31
CA SER A 4 -1.53 -2.60 -25.90
C SER A 4 -0.52 -3.27 -24.95
N LYS A 5 0.73 -3.47 -25.38
CA LYS A 5 1.79 -4.12 -24.60
C LYS A 5 2.73 -3.13 -23.88
N ASP A 6 2.63 -1.83 -24.18
CA ASP A 6 3.51 -0.81 -23.61
C ASP A 6 2.86 0.03 -22.50
N GLN A 7 1.63 -0.32 -22.09
CA GLN A 7 0.95 0.38 -21.00
C GLN A 7 0.90 -0.52 -19.76
N PRO A 8 1.34 -0.05 -18.59
CA PRO A 8 1.22 -0.83 -17.36
C PRO A 8 -0.25 -1.18 -17.09
N PRO A 9 -0.53 -2.39 -16.60
CA PRO A 9 -1.86 -2.73 -16.13
C PRO A 9 -2.25 -1.81 -14.96
N ASP A 10 -3.52 -1.43 -14.90
CA ASP A 10 -4.07 -0.70 -13.77
C ASP A 10 -4.04 -1.59 -12.52
N ILE A 11 -3.84 -0.97 -11.35
CA ILE A 11 -4.05 -1.66 -10.07
C ILE A 11 -5.55 -1.92 -9.92
N PRO A 12 -5.98 -3.12 -9.50
CA PRO A 12 -7.38 -3.35 -9.18
C PRO A 12 -7.87 -2.38 -8.13
N THR A 13 -9.03 -1.78 -8.38
CA THR A 13 -9.65 -0.83 -7.45
C THR A 13 -10.02 -1.49 -6.13
N ALA A 14 -10.26 -2.81 -6.13
CA ALA A 14 -10.53 -3.60 -4.94
C ALA A 14 -9.78 -4.95 -4.96
N PHE A 15 -9.14 -5.30 -3.84
CA PHE A 15 -8.43 -6.56 -3.67
C PHE A 15 -8.15 -6.84 -2.18
N THR A 16 -7.80 -8.08 -1.85
CA THR A 16 -7.24 -8.46 -0.55
C THR A 16 -5.81 -8.98 -0.70
N ALA A 17 -4.99 -8.82 0.33
CA ALA A 17 -3.65 -9.38 0.38
C ALA A 17 -3.23 -9.67 1.83
N ASP A 18 -2.33 -10.63 2.02
CA ASP A 18 -1.53 -10.74 3.23
C ASP A 18 -0.24 -9.94 3.00
N LEU A 19 0.11 -9.06 3.94
CA LEU A 19 1.30 -8.24 3.88
C LEU A 19 2.36 -8.73 4.84
N TYR A 20 3.58 -8.85 4.35
CA TYR A 20 4.78 -8.94 5.18
C TYR A 20 5.54 -7.64 5.07
N ILE A 21 5.70 -6.94 6.20
CA ILE A 21 6.18 -5.55 6.23
C ILE A 21 7.44 -5.47 7.07
N ILE A 22 8.48 -4.85 6.55
CA ILE A 22 9.70 -4.51 7.30
C ILE A 22 9.74 -3.00 7.46
N ASN A 23 9.89 -2.51 8.69
CA ASN A 23 10.13 -1.10 8.99
C ASN A 23 11.37 -0.96 9.89
N GLY A 24 12.49 -0.56 9.30
CA GLY A 24 13.79 -0.60 9.95
C GLY A 24 14.16 -2.05 10.33
N GLU A 25 14.36 -2.30 11.62
CA GLU A 25 14.66 -3.64 12.17
C GLU A 25 13.41 -4.40 12.62
N ARG A 26 12.21 -3.85 12.39
CA ARG A 26 10.95 -4.44 12.85
C ARG A 26 10.21 -5.11 11.71
N GLU A 27 9.67 -6.28 11.99
CA GLU A 27 8.87 -7.05 11.05
C GLU A 27 7.41 -7.08 11.52
N TYR A 28 6.49 -7.03 10.58
CA TYR A 28 5.05 -7.09 10.83
C TYR A 28 4.39 -7.99 9.79
N GLU A 29 3.28 -8.60 10.20
CA GLU A 29 2.35 -9.24 9.28
C GLU A 29 0.99 -8.57 9.42
N ALA A 30 0.28 -8.41 8.31
CA ALA A 30 -1.03 -7.78 8.32
C ALA A 30 -1.93 -8.33 7.21
N LYS A 31 -3.25 -8.25 7.41
CA LYS A 31 -4.23 -8.43 6.35
C LYS A 31 -4.58 -7.08 5.77
N TYR A 32 -4.60 -6.99 4.45
CA TYR A 32 -4.96 -5.81 3.71
C TYR A 32 -6.24 -6.07 2.92
N ASP A 33 -7.18 -5.14 3.03
CA ASP A 33 -8.43 -5.14 2.28
C ASP A 33 -8.63 -3.76 1.68
N GLN A 34 -8.51 -3.65 0.36
CA GLN A 34 -8.89 -2.47 -0.40
C GLN A 34 -10.27 -2.70 -1.01
N THR A 35 -11.23 -1.82 -0.70
CA THR A 35 -12.58 -1.83 -1.28
C THR A 35 -12.74 -0.80 -2.39
N SER A 36 -11.90 0.24 -2.40
CA SER A 36 -11.80 1.22 -3.47
C SER A 36 -10.44 1.95 -3.42
N LEU A 37 -10.13 2.78 -4.41
CA LEU A 37 -8.93 3.64 -4.39
C LEU A 37 -8.89 4.64 -3.21
N THR A 38 -10.01 4.82 -2.52
CA THR A 38 -10.15 5.74 -1.38
C THR A 38 -10.46 5.03 -0.06
N GLU A 39 -10.64 3.72 -0.09
CA GLU A 39 -11.01 2.93 1.07
C GLU A 39 -10.17 1.67 1.18
N ALA A 40 -9.43 1.57 2.28
CA ALA A 40 -8.65 0.40 2.59
C ALA A 40 -8.60 0.17 4.10
N GLN A 41 -8.36 -1.08 4.48
CA GLN A 41 -8.15 -1.49 5.85
C GLN A 41 -6.90 -2.37 5.95
N LEU A 42 -6.08 -2.09 6.94
CA LEU A 42 -4.93 -2.90 7.35
C LEU A 42 -5.19 -3.44 8.75
N GLU A 43 -5.12 -4.75 8.95
CA GLU A 43 -5.21 -5.39 10.27
C GLU A 43 -3.92 -6.13 10.59
N PHE A 44 -3.17 -5.67 11.59
CA PHE A 44 -1.95 -6.31 12.02
C PHE A 44 -2.24 -7.65 12.69
N THR A 45 -1.52 -8.69 12.28
CA THR A 45 -1.61 -10.06 12.81
C THR A 45 -0.33 -10.49 13.53
N SER A 46 0.78 -9.81 13.28
CA SER A 46 2.08 -10.02 13.94
C SER A 46 2.87 -8.71 13.99
N PRO A 47 3.72 -8.47 15.02
CA PRO A 47 3.92 -9.27 16.23
C PRO A 47 2.78 -9.13 17.24
N ALA A 48 2.84 -9.91 18.33
CA ALA A 48 1.80 -9.92 19.37
C ALA A 48 1.50 -8.53 19.98
N THR A 49 2.48 -7.63 19.99
CA THR A 49 2.35 -6.26 20.54
C THR A 49 1.40 -5.36 19.74
N VAL A 50 1.17 -5.66 18.47
CA VAL A 50 0.27 -4.90 17.59
C VAL A 50 -0.85 -5.74 16.99
N ARG A 51 -0.90 -7.04 17.31
CA ARG A 51 -1.92 -7.96 16.79
C ARG A 51 -3.32 -7.47 17.15
N GLY A 52 -4.17 -7.33 16.14
CA GLY A 52 -5.53 -6.80 16.27
C GLY A 52 -5.64 -5.28 16.11
N LEU A 53 -4.53 -4.58 15.90
CA LEU A 53 -4.56 -3.18 15.50
C LEU A 53 -5.09 -3.08 14.07
N LYS A 54 -6.17 -2.33 13.91
CA LYS A 54 -6.80 -2.04 12.62
C LYS A 54 -6.55 -0.59 12.26
N VAL A 55 -6.15 -0.35 11.03
CA VAL A 55 -6.03 0.97 10.43
C VAL A 55 -6.96 1.01 9.24
N LYS A 56 -8.05 1.77 9.34
CA LYS A 56 -9.00 1.98 8.25
C LYS A 56 -8.79 3.37 7.68
N LEU A 57 -8.62 3.45 6.36
CA LEU A 57 -8.57 4.69 5.61
C LEU A 57 -9.88 4.82 4.83
N SER A 58 -10.50 5.98 4.91
CA SER A 58 -11.74 6.31 4.21
C SER A 58 -11.70 7.76 3.78
N GLY A 59 -11.38 7.99 2.50
CA GLY A 59 -11.16 9.32 1.97
C GLY A 59 -9.97 10.02 2.65
N SER A 60 -10.25 11.11 3.38
CA SER A 60 -9.26 11.87 4.15
C SER A 60 -9.17 11.45 5.62
N THR A 61 -10.03 10.54 6.09
CA THR A 61 -10.07 10.11 7.48
C THR A 61 -9.31 8.80 7.67
N CYS A 62 -8.52 8.73 8.73
CA CYS A 62 -7.87 7.52 9.20
C CYS A 62 -8.43 7.14 10.58
N THR A 63 -8.85 5.89 10.72
CA THR A 63 -9.38 5.34 11.97
C THR A 63 -8.50 4.19 12.44
N PHE A 64 -8.00 4.30 13.67
CA PHE A 64 -7.27 3.27 14.38
C PHE A 64 -8.21 2.58 15.36
N SER A 65 -8.26 1.25 15.34
CA SER A 65 -9.02 0.47 16.30
C SER A 65 -8.16 -0.62 16.93
N TYR A 66 -8.21 -0.75 18.25
CA TYR A 66 -7.53 -1.80 19.01
C TYR A 66 -8.38 -2.22 20.22
N GLY A 67 -8.92 -3.44 20.19
CA GLY A 67 -9.94 -3.87 21.16
C GLY A 67 -11.16 -2.95 21.12
N ASN A 68 -11.49 -2.33 22.26
CA ASN A 68 -12.62 -1.39 22.38
C ASN A 68 -12.20 0.08 22.17
N LEU A 69 -10.93 0.34 21.89
CA LEU A 69 -10.43 1.70 21.63
C LEU A 69 -10.54 1.99 20.15
N THR A 70 -11.16 3.13 19.83
CA THR A 70 -11.21 3.66 18.47
C THR A 70 -10.82 5.13 18.49
N PHE A 71 -9.88 5.49 17.63
CA PHE A 71 -9.41 6.85 17.43
C PHE A 71 -9.48 7.20 15.95
N SER A 72 -10.04 8.36 15.62
CA SER A 72 -10.13 8.84 14.24
C SER A 72 -9.48 10.22 14.14
N ALA A 73 -8.72 10.42 13.06
CA ALA A 73 -8.07 11.68 12.76
C ALA A 73 -8.03 11.92 11.25
N ASP A 74 -7.85 13.17 10.85
CA ASP A 74 -7.55 13.49 9.47
C ASP A 74 -6.16 12.95 9.10
N LEU A 75 -6.03 12.38 7.90
CA LEU A 75 -4.79 11.83 7.38
C LEU A 75 -3.66 12.86 7.36
N SER A 76 -4.00 14.14 7.14
CA SER A 76 -3.04 15.25 7.19
C SER A 76 -2.47 15.52 8.59
N SER A 77 -3.15 15.06 9.64
CA SER A 77 -2.74 15.24 11.04
C SER A 77 -1.90 14.09 11.59
N LEU A 78 -1.80 12.98 10.84
CA LEU A 78 -1.00 11.85 11.25
C LEU A 78 0.50 12.09 11.00
N PRO A 79 1.39 11.45 11.79
CA PRO A 79 2.80 11.42 11.47
C PRO A 79 2.98 10.82 10.08
N GLN A 80 3.54 11.59 9.14
CA GLN A 80 3.68 11.17 7.74
C GLN A 80 4.60 9.94 7.54
N SER A 81 5.27 9.48 8.60
CA SER A 81 6.07 8.25 8.64
C SER A 81 5.29 7.01 9.08
N GLY A 82 3.98 7.12 9.33
CA GLY A 82 3.15 5.99 9.72
C GLY A 82 3.11 4.90 8.64
N VAL A 83 3.52 3.68 8.98
CA VAL A 83 3.63 2.54 8.06
C VAL A 83 2.33 2.29 7.27
N GLY A 84 1.17 2.24 7.95
CA GLY A 84 -0.11 1.99 7.29
C GLY A 84 -0.56 3.11 6.35
N GLU A 85 -0.22 4.36 6.68
CA GLU A 85 -0.48 5.53 5.83
C GLU A 85 0.40 5.48 4.58
N LEU A 86 1.69 5.22 4.74
CA LEU A 86 2.64 5.15 3.64
C LEU A 86 2.28 4.06 2.63
N ILE A 87 1.93 2.86 3.08
CA ILE A 87 1.50 1.75 2.21
C ILE A 87 0.28 2.17 1.39
N THR A 88 -0.75 2.69 2.06
CA THR A 88 -2.02 2.99 1.39
C THR A 88 -1.92 4.20 0.47
N LYS A 89 -1.24 5.27 0.91
CA LYS A 89 -1.01 6.44 0.04
C LYS A 89 -0.20 6.07 -1.19
N THR A 90 0.79 5.18 -1.05
CA THR A 90 1.59 4.76 -2.20
C THR A 90 0.75 4.00 -3.21
N LEU A 91 -0.08 3.04 -2.78
CA LEU A 91 -0.99 2.32 -3.67
C LEU A 91 -1.92 3.30 -4.42
N LYS A 92 -2.46 4.30 -3.71
CA LYS A 92 -3.26 5.36 -4.33
C LYS A 92 -2.46 6.19 -5.35
N THR A 93 -1.30 6.73 -4.97
CA THR A 93 -0.46 7.56 -5.86
C THR A 93 0.04 6.77 -7.07
N SER A 94 0.30 5.48 -6.91
CA SER A 94 0.72 4.60 -8.00
C SER A 94 -0.37 4.31 -9.03
N SER A 95 -1.62 4.65 -8.72
CA SER A 95 -2.75 4.66 -9.66
C SER A 95 -2.89 6.01 -10.39
N ASP A 96 -2.13 7.05 -9.98
CA ASP A 96 -2.06 8.36 -10.62
C ASP A 96 -0.85 8.42 -11.57
N THR A 97 -1.11 8.22 -12.86
CA THR A 97 -0.08 8.19 -13.91
C THR A 97 0.53 9.56 -14.22
N ALA A 98 -0.03 10.66 -13.71
CA ALA A 98 0.51 12.01 -13.95
C ALA A 98 1.78 12.28 -13.14
N ASN A 99 1.93 11.62 -11.99
CA ASN A 99 2.99 11.87 -11.01
C ASN A 99 3.93 10.67 -10.80
N THR A 100 3.84 9.68 -11.68
CA THR A 100 4.59 8.43 -11.55
C THR A 100 5.24 8.02 -12.86
N GLN A 101 6.42 7.41 -12.75
CA GLN A 101 7.12 6.81 -13.88
C GLN A 101 7.00 5.29 -13.76
N THR A 102 6.49 4.64 -14.79
CA THR A 102 6.32 3.19 -14.80
C THR A 102 7.11 2.57 -15.95
N VAL A 103 7.89 1.53 -15.65
CA VAL A 103 8.71 0.78 -16.62
C VAL A 103 8.44 -0.71 -16.51
N HIS A 104 8.43 -1.41 -17.65
CA HIS A 104 8.35 -2.88 -17.66
C HIS A 104 9.74 -3.48 -17.38
N MET A 105 9.81 -4.39 -16.42
CA MET A 105 11.03 -5.06 -15.97
C MET A 105 10.83 -6.57 -15.94
N GLY A 106 11.00 -7.21 -17.10
CA GLY A 106 10.90 -8.67 -17.24
C GLY A 106 9.45 -9.14 -17.16
N ASP A 107 9.05 -9.66 -16.00
CA ASP A 107 7.72 -10.23 -15.72
C ASP A 107 6.82 -9.30 -14.86
N ALA A 108 7.25 -8.06 -14.66
CA ALA A 108 6.57 -7.11 -13.79
C ALA A 108 6.72 -5.67 -14.28
N TRP A 109 5.87 -4.82 -13.76
CA TRP A 109 5.92 -3.38 -13.92
C TRP A 109 6.41 -2.74 -12.63
N GLU A 110 7.39 -1.84 -12.74
CA GLU A 110 7.90 -1.06 -11.61
C GLU A 110 7.44 0.40 -11.78
N THR A 111 6.68 0.88 -10.81
CA THR A 111 6.21 2.27 -10.72
C THR A 111 6.98 3.01 -9.63
N LYS A 112 7.68 4.08 -10.01
CA LYS A 112 8.33 5.01 -9.09
C LYS A 112 7.55 6.31 -9.01
N GLY A 113 7.52 6.88 -7.82
CA GLY A 113 6.93 8.19 -7.57
C GLY A 113 7.34 8.73 -6.23
N THR A 114 6.73 9.85 -5.86
CA THR A 114 6.94 10.48 -4.55
C THR A 114 5.61 10.58 -3.83
N VAL A 115 5.59 10.20 -2.57
CA VAL A 115 4.43 10.29 -1.67
C VAL A 115 4.89 10.97 -0.39
N SER A 116 4.18 12.00 0.09
CA SER A 116 4.54 12.69 1.34
C SER A 116 6.02 13.13 1.42
N GLY A 117 6.61 13.53 0.27
CA GLY A 117 8.01 13.98 0.20
C GLY A 117 9.07 12.86 0.25
N VAL A 118 8.66 11.59 0.22
CA VAL A 118 9.55 10.42 0.13
C VAL A 118 9.30 9.63 -1.13
N ASP A 119 10.38 9.11 -1.71
CA ASP A 119 10.30 8.33 -2.95
C ASP A 119 9.88 6.89 -2.64
N PHE A 120 9.08 6.32 -3.53
CA PHE A 120 8.63 4.94 -3.45
C PHE A 120 8.90 4.19 -4.76
N ALA A 121 8.98 2.87 -4.67
CA ALA A 121 8.93 1.93 -5.78
C ALA A 121 7.87 0.86 -5.50
N LEU A 122 6.89 0.71 -6.39
CA LEU A 122 5.87 -0.33 -6.35
C LEU A 122 6.07 -1.27 -7.53
N ARG A 123 6.25 -2.56 -7.24
CA ARG A 123 6.28 -3.63 -8.25
C ARG A 123 4.91 -4.27 -8.37
N ARG A 124 4.45 -4.48 -9.60
CA ARG A 124 3.17 -5.13 -9.94
C ARG A 124 3.40 -6.21 -10.98
N GLY A 125 2.69 -7.32 -10.88
CA GLY A 125 2.71 -8.33 -11.93
C GLY A 125 2.05 -7.83 -13.22
N ASP A 126 2.20 -8.59 -14.31
CA ASP A 126 1.52 -8.31 -15.58
C ASP A 126 -0.03 -8.34 -15.46
N ASN A 127 -0.56 -8.91 -14.38
CA ASN A 127 -1.99 -8.90 -14.04
C ASN A 127 -2.43 -7.65 -13.23
N GLY A 128 -1.53 -6.69 -13.01
CA GLY A 128 -1.80 -5.47 -12.25
C GLY A 128 -1.77 -5.62 -10.73
N LEU A 129 -1.67 -6.85 -10.20
CA LEU A 129 -1.66 -7.07 -8.76
C LEU A 129 -0.32 -6.60 -8.15
N PRO A 130 -0.36 -5.91 -7.00
CA PRO A 130 0.85 -5.52 -6.29
C PRO A 130 1.63 -6.76 -5.83
N GLN A 131 2.95 -6.67 -5.90
CA GLN A 131 3.89 -7.71 -5.46
C GLN A 131 4.77 -7.20 -4.32
N SER A 132 5.34 -6.01 -4.47
CA SER A 132 6.17 -5.40 -3.45
C SER A 132 6.13 -3.88 -3.49
N LEU A 133 6.33 -3.26 -2.33
CA LEU A 133 6.46 -1.82 -2.15
C LEU A 133 7.75 -1.55 -1.36
N GLU A 134 8.50 -0.53 -1.78
CA GLU A 134 9.67 -0.03 -1.08
C GLU A 134 9.59 1.51 -0.93
N ILE A 135 9.89 2.00 0.27
CA ILE A 135 10.04 3.43 0.58
C ILE A 135 11.34 3.57 1.40
N PRO A 136 12.50 3.76 0.74
CA PRO A 136 13.80 3.64 1.38
C PRO A 136 14.03 4.63 2.53
N LYS A 137 13.59 5.89 2.36
CA LYS A 137 13.73 6.92 3.40
C LYS A 137 12.95 6.60 4.68
N ALA A 138 11.87 5.82 4.56
CA ALA A 138 11.08 5.36 5.70
C ALA A 138 11.56 4.01 6.24
N LEU A 139 12.64 3.45 5.67
CA LEU A 139 13.12 2.08 5.91
C LEU A 139 12.00 1.05 5.79
N LEU A 140 11.07 1.27 4.86
CA LEU A 140 9.84 0.50 4.74
C LEU A 140 9.88 -0.37 3.49
N THR A 141 9.70 -1.67 3.66
CA THR A 141 9.34 -2.58 2.57
C THR A 141 8.06 -3.34 2.93
N ALA A 142 7.26 -3.68 1.92
CA ALA A 142 6.10 -4.54 2.08
C ALA A 142 6.02 -5.52 0.91
N GLU A 143 5.82 -6.80 1.21
CA GLU A 143 5.51 -7.84 0.23
C GLU A 143 4.02 -8.15 0.29
N PHE A 144 3.39 -8.23 -0.89
CA PHE A 144 1.99 -8.57 -1.05
C PHE A 144 1.89 -10.06 -1.42
N ARG A 145 1.27 -10.85 -0.53
CA ARG A 145 1.11 -12.30 -0.64
C ARG A 145 -0.38 -12.63 -0.74
N ASN A 146 -0.70 -13.78 -1.36
CA ASN A 146 -2.07 -14.28 -1.51
C ASN A 146 -3.05 -13.24 -2.10
N VAL A 147 -2.56 -12.40 -3.02
CA VAL A 147 -3.32 -11.27 -3.54
C VAL A 147 -4.50 -11.77 -4.37
N SER A 148 -5.71 -11.32 -4.03
CA SER A 148 -6.96 -11.74 -4.68
C SER A 148 -7.80 -10.51 -5.04
N PRO A 149 -8.10 -10.27 -6.33
CA PRO A 149 -9.01 -9.19 -6.74
C PRO A 149 -10.43 -9.47 -6.27
N LYS A 150 -11.22 -8.41 -6.06
CA LYS A 150 -12.65 -8.48 -5.71
C LYS A 150 -13.55 -8.19 -6.90
#